data_AF-A0A432HXN9-F1
#
_entry.id   AF-A0A432HXN9-F1
#
_cell.length_a   1.000
_cell.length_b   1.000
_cell.length_c   1.000
_cell.angle_alpha   90.00
_cell.angle_beta   90.00
_cell.angle_gamma   90.00
#
_symmetry.space_group_name_H-M   'P 1'
#
loop_
_entity.id
_entity.type
_entity.pdbx_description
1 polymer ?
#
loop_
_entity_poly.entity_id
_entity_poly.type
_entity_poly.pdbx_seq_one_letter_code
_entity_poly.pdbx_strand_id
1 'polypeptide(L)'
;RWAIIMPIAQATRSLGLVIDDGPLAPLAVQAHSHVQGSAGSICIVEWLIPDSIEGDDWRLLLKHWVTRHPRCPWRWTFRERSLIGFLLPVFRRSRRTFSDEGIATERGAWPPSDTPAWPPQNWDLSSDAEE
;
A
#
# COMPACT_ATOMS: atom_id res chain seq x y z
N ARG A 1 9.85 -39.33 18.49
CA ARG A 1 8.41 -39.14 18.14
C ARG A 1 7.83 -38.38 19.33
N TRP A 2 7.00 -37.35 19.24
CA TRP A 2 6.03 -36.86 18.23
C TRP A 2 6.07 -35.30 18.26
N ALA A 3 5.34 -34.50 17.49
CA ALA A 3 4.37 -34.73 16.40
C ALA A 3 4.51 -33.58 15.37
N ILE A 4 3.69 -33.56 14.31
CA ILE A 4 3.56 -32.42 13.39
C ILE A 4 2.25 -31.70 13.70
N ILE A 5 2.32 -30.42 14.08
CA ILE A 5 1.15 -29.55 14.25
C ILE A 5 1.09 -28.63 13.03
N MET A 6 0.12 -28.86 12.14
CA MET A 6 -0.21 -27.93 11.07
C MET A 6 -1.64 -27.41 11.24
N PRO A 7 -1.82 -26.11 11.53
CA PRO A 7 -2.96 -25.39 10.98
C PRO A 7 -2.65 -25.12 9.51
N ILE A 8 -3.22 -25.92 8.59
CA ILE A 8 -3.23 -25.55 7.17
C ILE A 8 -3.95 -24.20 7.07
N ALA A 9 -3.32 -23.28 6.32
CA ALA A 9 -3.61 -21.86 6.27
C ALA A 9 -5.08 -21.49 6.53
N GLN A 10 -5.32 -20.68 7.56
CA GLN A 10 -6.53 -19.86 7.57
C GLN A 10 -6.56 -19.06 6.27
N ALA A 11 -7.68 -19.16 5.54
CA ALA A 11 -7.78 -18.62 4.19
C ALA A 11 -7.27 -17.18 4.12
N THR A 12 -6.17 -16.97 3.39
CA THR A 12 -5.64 -15.65 3.09
C THR A 12 -6.74 -14.87 2.38
N ARG A 13 -7.37 -13.94 3.08
CA ARG A 13 -8.35 -13.05 2.46
C ARG A 13 -7.58 -12.11 1.54
N SER A 14 -7.72 -12.30 0.24
CA SER A 14 -7.20 -11.40 -0.77
C SER A 14 -8.31 -10.50 -1.31
N LEU A 15 -7.93 -9.29 -1.71
CA LEU A 15 -8.71 -8.36 -2.49
C LEU A 15 -7.80 -7.83 -3.59
N GLY A 16 -8.14 -8.10 -4.84
CA GLY A 16 -7.49 -7.52 -6.01
C GLY A 16 -8.37 -6.43 -6.62
N LEU A 17 -7.75 -5.38 -7.14
CA LEU A 17 -8.38 -4.38 -7.99
C LEU A 17 -7.41 -4.07 -9.14
N VAL A 18 -7.95 -3.97 -10.35
CA VAL A 18 -7.22 -3.57 -11.55
C VAL A 18 -7.89 -2.32 -12.10
N ILE A 19 -7.08 -1.39 -12.60
CA ILE A 19 -7.50 -0.19 -13.32
C ILE A 19 -7.18 -0.47 -14.79
N ASP A 20 -8.20 -0.89 -15.53
CA ASP A 20 -8.07 -1.30 -16.94
C ASP A 20 -8.18 -0.12 -17.92
N ASP A 21 -8.57 1.07 -17.46
CA ASP A 21 -8.76 2.28 -18.27
C ASP A 21 -8.38 3.58 -17.52
N GLY A 22 -8.11 4.65 -18.28
CA GLY A 22 -7.71 5.99 -17.81
C GLY A 22 -6.20 6.19 -17.61
N PRO A 23 -5.77 7.36 -17.09
CA PRO A 23 -4.35 7.77 -16.99
C PRO A 23 -3.43 6.84 -16.17
N LEU A 24 -4.02 5.94 -15.37
CA LEU A 24 -3.30 4.96 -14.56
C LEU A 24 -3.41 3.53 -15.11
N ALA A 25 -3.97 3.29 -16.29
CA ALA A 25 -4.02 1.95 -16.84
C ALA A 25 -2.63 1.48 -17.37
N PRO A 26 -2.23 0.22 -17.18
CA PRO A 26 -2.87 -0.85 -16.41
C PRO A 26 -2.29 -1.01 -14.98
N LEU A 27 -2.72 -0.18 -14.01
CA LEU A 27 -2.30 -0.30 -12.60
C LEU A 27 -3.12 -1.37 -11.87
N ALA A 28 -2.45 -2.24 -11.11
CA ALA A 28 -3.13 -3.20 -10.24
C ALA A 28 -2.70 -3.05 -8.78
N VAL A 29 -3.62 -3.37 -7.86
CA VAL A 29 -3.36 -3.45 -6.42
C VAL A 29 -3.90 -4.76 -5.85
N GLN A 30 -3.08 -5.43 -5.05
CA GLN A 30 -3.44 -6.65 -4.34
C GLN A 30 -3.23 -6.46 -2.85
N ALA A 31 -4.30 -6.52 -2.08
CA ALA A 31 -4.27 -6.65 -0.63
C ALA A 31 -4.43 -8.12 -0.23
N HIS A 32 -3.67 -8.58 0.75
CA HIS A 32 -3.81 -9.94 1.28
C HIS A 32 -3.52 -10.02 2.80
N SER A 33 -4.34 -10.78 3.54
CA SER A 33 -4.18 -10.95 4.99
C SER A 33 -3.35 -12.19 5.34
N HIS A 34 -2.16 -12.00 5.87
CA HIS A 34 -1.31 -13.09 6.38
C HIS A 34 -1.45 -13.22 7.90
N VAL A 35 -1.97 -14.35 8.38
CA VAL A 35 -2.17 -14.62 9.82
C VAL A 35 -1.00 -15.43 10.38
N GLN A 36 -0.22 -14.84 11.29
CA GLN A 36 0.92 -15.51 11.92
C GLN A 36 0.55 -16.07 13.29
N GLY A 37 -0.11 -17.24 13.27
CA GLY A 37 -0.50 -17.96 14.49
C GLY A 37 -1.35 -17.09 15.42
N SER A 38 -0.98 -17.05 16.70
CA SER A 38 -1.71 -16.30 17.74
C SER A 38 -1.39 -14.79 17.80
N ALA A 39 -0.46 -14.28 16.99
CA ALA A 39 -0.01 -12.89 17.06
C ALA A 39 -0.92 -11.87 16.34
N GLY A 40 -1.85 -12.35 15.51
CA GLY A 40 -2.80 -11.54 14.74
C GLY A 40 -2.62 -11.64 13.23
N SER A 41 -3.44 -10.88 12.50
CA SER A 41 -3.38 -10.75 11.04
C SER A 41 -2.59 -9.50 10.62
N ILE A 42 -1.62 -9.69 9.72
CA ILE A 42 -0.95 -8.60 9.02
C ILE A 42 -1.61 -8.48 7.64
N CYS A 43 -2.15 -7.31 7.32
CA CYS A 43 -2.55 -7.00 5.94
C CYS A 43 -1.32 -6.47 5.19
N ILE A 44 -1.01 -7.10 4.06
CA ILE A 44 0.00 -6.67 3.10
C ILE A 44 -0.75 -6.08 1.90
N VAL A 45 -0.30 -4.94 1.38
CA VAL A 45 -0.84 -4.33 0.16
C VAL A 45 0.31 -4.08 -0.80
N GLU A 46 0.16 -4.58 -2.01
CA GLU A 46 1.15 -4.56 -3.08
C GLU A 46 0.55 -3.82 -4.28
N TRP A 47 1.29 -2.84 -4.80
CA TRP A 47 0.94 -2.12 -6.04
C TRP A 47 1.85 -2.65 -7.16
N LEU A 48 1.24 -3.03 -8.28
CA LEU A 48 1.90 -3.49 -9.50
C LEU A 48 1.84 -2.34 -10.50
N ILE A 49 2.92 -1.56 -10.57
CA ILE A 49 3.04 -0.34 -11.37
C ILE A 49 3.77 -0.71 -12.67
N PRO A 50 3.13 -0.59 -13.85
CA PRO A 50 3.80 -0.75 -15.14
C PRO A 50 4.82 0.36 -15.41
N ASP A 51 5.89 0.04 -16.15
CA ASP A 51 6.91 1.01 -16.60
C ASP A 51 6.33 2.12 -17.52
N SER A 52 5.09 1.97 -18.00
CA SER A 52 4.38 2.96 -18.82
C SER A 52 3.69 4.07 -18.02
N ILE A 53 3.51 3.92 -16.70
CA ILE A 53 2.91 4.96 -15.87
C ILE A 53 3.98 5.97 -15.50
N GLU A 54 3.78 7.24 -15.88
CA GLU A 54 4.70 8.31 -15.51
C GLU A 54 4.76 8.51 -13.99
N GLY A 55 5.96 8.81 -13.48
CA GLY A 55 6.21 8.88 -12.05
C GLY A 55 5.32 9.89 -11.32
N ASP A 56 4.88 10.96 -11.96
CA ASP A 56 4.15 12.04 -11.28
C ASP A 56 2.66 11.71 -11.06
N ASP A 57 1.98 11.05 -12.01
CA ASP A 57 0.61 10.55 -11.80
C ASP A 57 0.57 9.41 -10.77
N TRP A 58 1.55 8.50 -10.82
CA TRP A 58 1.73 7.49 -9.79
C TRP A 58 1.96 8.12 -8.40
N ARG A 59 2.89 9.08 -8.28
CA ARG A 59 3.16 9.78 -7.00
C ARG A 59 1.96 10.53 -6.48
N LEU A 60 1.15 11.12 -7.37
CA LEU A 60 -0.07 11.80 -6.99
C LEU A 60 -1.07 10.82 -6.38
N LEU A 61 -1.35 9.69 -7.05
CA LEU A 61 -2.15 8.59 -6.48
C LEU A 61 -1.56 8.09 -5.15
N LEU A 62 -0.25 7.83 -5.09
CA LEU A 62 0.43 7.30 -3.92
C LEU A 62 0.30 8.25 -2.72
N LYS A 63 0.52 9.55 -2.91
CA LYS A 63 0.31 10.60 -1.90
C LYS A 63 -1.15 10.57 -1.45
N HIS A 64 -2.09 10.46 -2.37
CA HIS A 64 -3.53 10.36 -2.11
C HIS A 64 -4.02 9.08 -1.41
N TRP A 65 -3.38 7.95 -1.66
CA TRP A 65 -3.69 6.69 -1.00
C TRP A 65 -3.13 6.68 0.42
N VAL A 66 -1.86 7.10 0.57
CA VAL A 66 -1.20 7.19 1.86
C VAL A 66 -1.91 8.20 2.77
N THR A 67 -2.26 9.40 2.30
CA THR A 67 -2.94 10.47 3.10
C THR A 67 -4.24 10.02 3.74
N ARG A 68 -4.97 9.10 3.10
CA ARG A 68 -6.25 8.58 3.60
C ARG A 68 -6.09 7.41 4.57
N HIS A 69 -4.88 6.87 4.78
CA HIS A 69 -4.68 5.77 5.71
C HIS A 69 -4.82 6.26 7.16
N PRO A 70 -5.70 5.66 7.99
CA PRO A 70 -6.04 6.18 9.33
C PRO A 70 -4.86 6.15 10.31
N ARG A 71 -3.82 5.37 10.01
CA ARG A 71 -2.61 5.28 10.84
C ARG A 71 -1.38 5.00 9.98
N CYS A 72 -0.47 5.97 9.89
CA CYS A 72 0.69 5.84 9.03
C CYS A 72 1.80 4.95 9.63
N PRO A 73 2.45 4.06 8.86
CA PRO A 73 3.40 3.09 9.40
C PRO A 73 4.63 3.69 10.12
N TRP A 74 5.09 4.88 9.74
CA TRP A 74 6.24 5.54 10.41
C TRP A 74 5.91 6.07 11.81
N ARG A 75 4.62 6.15 12.18
CA ARG A 75 4.15 6.47 13.54
C ARG A 75 3.92 5.26 14.44
N TRP A 76 4.14 4.04 13.97
CA TRP A 76 3.99 2.84 14.78
C TRP A 76 4.86 2.87 16.04
N THR A 77 4.22 2.59 17.18
CA THR A 77 4.88 2.37 18.48
C THR A 77 5.81 1.16 18.44
N PHE A 78 6.63 0.97 19.48
CA PHE A 78 7.46 -0.23 19.60
C PHE A 78 6.63 -1.52 19.53
N ARG A 79 5.47 -1.56 20.21
CA ARG A 79 4.56 -2.72 20.23
C ARG A 79 4.03 -3.05 18.84
N GLU A 80 3.67 -2.06 18.05
CA GLU A 80 3.18 -2.25 16.68
C GLU A 80 4.29 -2.72 15.75
N ARG A 81 5.51 -2.15 15.88
CA ARG A 81 6.69 -2.65 15.14
C ARG A 81 7.11 -4.06 15.57
N SER A 82 6.79 -4.51 16.79
CA SER A 82 7.02 -5.91 17.19
C SER A 82 6.02 -6.90 16.59
N LEU A 83 4.80 -6.47 16.20
CA LEU A 83 3.83 -7.35 15.53
C LEU A 83 4.34 -7.82 14.17
N ILE A 84 5.04 -6.95 13.42
CA ILE A 84 5.61 -7.32 12.12
C ILE A 84 6.90 -8.16 12.23
N GLY A 85 7.46 -8.33 13.44
CA GLY A 85 8.55 -9.27 13.73
C GLY A 85 9.65 -9.36 12.66
N PHE A 86 9.69 -10.50 11.96
CA PHE A 86 10.69 -10.78 10.92
C PHE A 86 10.51 -9.99 9.62
N LEU A 87 9.34 -9.36 9.38
CA LEU A 87 9.10 -8.49 8.23
C LEU A 87 9.71 -7.09 8.41
N LEU A 88 10.31 -6.78 9.56
CA LEU A 88 10.98 -5.50 9.81
C LEU A 88 12.03 -5.09 8.73
N PRO A 89 12.80 -5.99 8.08
CA PRO A 89 13.66 -5.65 6.94
C PRO A 89 12.88 -5.35 5.65
N VAL A 90 11.71 -5.96 5.44
CA VAL A 90 10.81 -5.63 4.32
C VAL A 90 10.21 -4.24 4.56
N PHE A 91 9.72 -3.98 5.76
CA PHE A 91 9.20 -2.67 6.19
C PHE A 91 10.23 -1.55 6.02
N ARG A 92 11.50 -1.77 6.42
CA ARG A 92 12.58 -0.81 6.22
C ARG A 92 12.86 -0.50 4.75
N ARG A 93 12.79 -1.50 3.87
CA ARG A 93 12.94 -1.32 2.42
C ARG A 93 11.77 -0.53 1.84
N SER A 94 10.53 -0.96 2.13
CA SER A 94 9.31 -0.26 1.73
C SER A 94 9.33 1.21 2.16
N ARG A 95 9.69 1.51 3.43
CA ARG A 95 9.83 2.89 3.90
C ARG A 95 10.84 3.72 3.09
N ARG A 96 11.93 3.10 2.61
CA ARG A 96 12.89 3.78 1.74
C ARG A 96 12.25 4.09 0.38
N THR A 97 11.61 3.11 -0.25
CA THR A 97 10.88 3.31 -1.52
C THR A 97 9.84 4.43 -1.42
N PHE A 98 9.06 4.48 -0.32
CA PHE A 98 8.15 5.60 -0.07
C PHE A 98 8.86 6.97 0.01
N SER A 99 10.03 7.04 0.64
CA SER A 99 10.84 8.27 0.65
C SER A 99 11.38 8.63 -0.73
N ASP A 100 11.81 7.63 -1.51
CA ASP A 100 12.32 7.81 -2.87
C ASP A 100 11.20 8.33 -3.82
N GLU A 101 9.93 7.99 -3.55
CA GLU A 101 8.72 8.55 -4.20
C GLU A 101 8.20 9.85 -3.58
N GLY A 102 9.00 10.53 -2.74
CA GLY A 102 8.66 11.84 -2.18
C GLY A 102 7.66 11.82 -1.02
N ILE A 103 7.28 10.65 -0.49
CA ILE A 103 6.45 10.56 0.72
C ILE A 103 7.34 10.76 1.95
N ALA A 104 7.04 11.78 2.75
CA ALA A 104 7.81 12.06 3.97
C ALA A 104 7.61 10.95 5.03
N THR A 105 8.65 10.14 5.27
CA THR A 105 8.59 8.96 6.16
C THR A 105 9.13 9.17 7.57
N GLU A 106 9.31 10.43 7.98
CA GLU A 106 9.75 10.79 9.32
C GLU A 106 8.65 10.61 10.38
N ARG A 107 9.05 10.46 11.65
CA ARG A 107 8.10 10.28 12.77
C ARG A 107 7.11 11.45 12.91
N GLY A 108 7.58 12.67 12.61
CA GLY A 108 6.81 13.91 12.70
C GLY A 108 5.95 14.21 11.47
N ALA A 109 6.28 13.67 10.30
CA ALA A 109 5.72 14.07 9.00
C ALA A 109 4.27 13.63 8.73
N TRP A 110 3.58 13.06 9.73
CA TRP A 110 2.20 12.62 9.62
C TRP A 110 1.27 13.36 10.59
N PRO A 111 0.03 13.73 10.20
CA PRO A 111 -0.47 13.76 8.83
C PRO A 111 0.23 14.86 8.00
N PRO A 112 0.34 14.70 6.68
CA PRO A 112 0.85 15.75 5.81
C PRO A 112 -0.13 16.93 5.81
N SER A 113 0.40 18.14 6.02
CA SER A 113 -0.37 19.38 5.93
C SER A 113 -0.80 19.72 4.50
N ASP A 114 0.05 19.35 3.53
CA ASP A 114 -0.21 19.49 2.10
C ASP A 114 -0.75 18.16 1.52
N THR A 115 -2.05 17.97 1.64
CA THR A 115 -2.77 16.91 0.91
C THR A 115 -3.34 17.53 -0.36
N PRO A 116 -2.95 17.06 -1.57
CA PRO A 116 -3.50 17.57 -2.82
C PRO A 116 -5.02 17.35 -2.94
N ALA A 117 -5.65 18.01 -3.91
CA ALA A 117 -7.06 17.80 -4.23
C ALA A 117 -7.24 16.56 -5.13
N TRP A 118 -8.33 15.82 -4.94
CA TRP A 118 -8.70 14.66 -5.77
C TRP A 118 -10.14 14.78 -6.27
N PRO A 119 -10.45 14.45 -7.54
CA PRO A 119 -9.49 14.05 -8.58
C PRO A 119 -8.57 15.19 -9.03
N PRO A 120 -7.45 14.90 -9.71
CA PRO A 120 -6.60 15.90 -10.34
C PRO A 120 -7.35 16.64 -11.44
N GLN A 121 -7.15 17.96 -11.57
CA GLN A 121 -7.87 18.79 -12.55
C GLN A 121 -7.34 18.63 -13.98
N ASN A 122 -6.13 18.07 -14.12
CA ASN A 122 -5.45 17.79 -15.38
C ASN A 122 -5.68 16.36 -15.90
N TRP A 123 -6.42 15.52 -15.15
CA TRP A 123 -6.82 14.22 -15.65
C TRP A 123 -8.02 14.37 -16.56
N ASP A 124 -7.79 14.14 -17.85
CA ASP A 124 -8.87 14.01 -18.81
C ASP A 124 -9.63 12.72 -18.51
N LEU A 125 -10.85 12.88 -17.99
CA LEU A 125 -11.79 11.78 -17.76
C LEU A 125 -12.72 11.57 -18.97
N SER A 126 -12.49 12.29 -20.08
CA SER A 126 -13.23 12.12 -21.33
C SER A 126 -12.43 11.36 -22.39
N SER A 127 -12.52 10.03 -22.30
CA SER A 127 -12.37 9.14 -23.45
C SER A 127 -13.58 8.21 -23.52
N ASP A 128 -14.37 8.39 -24.57
CA ASP A 128 -15.17 7.36 -25.24
C ASP A 128 -16.28 6.66 -24.42
N ALA A 129 -17.21 7.46 -23.91
CA ALA A 129 -18.56 7.02 -23.52
C ALA A 129 -19.63 7.45 -24.56
N GLU A 130 -19.25 7.50 -25.85
CA GLU A 130 -20.17 7.62 -26.99
C GLU A 130 -20.19 6.32 -27.81
N GLU A 131 -21.14 5.43 -27.50
CA GLU A 131 -21.60 4.32 -28.37
C GLU A 131 -23.13 4.34 -28.44
#